data_AF-A0A0Q5SZV8-F1
#
_entry.id   AF-A0A0Q5SZV8-F1
#
_cell.length_a   1.000
_cell.length_b   1.000
_cell.length_c   1.000
_cell.angle_alpha   90.00
_cell.angle_beta   90.00
_cell.angle_gamma   90.00
#
_symmetry.space_group_name_H-M   'P 1'
#
loop_
_entity.id
_entity.type
_entity.pdbx_description
1 polymer ?
#
loop_
_entity_poly.entity_id
_entity_poly.type
_entity_poly.pdbx_seq_one_letter_code
_entity_poly.pdbx_strand_id
1 'polypeptide(L)'
;MKIKKAVFLASNALLLATYVHSVQAEQAPFNHTELVADHRQTVPDSIDLSKIPFSEKELGEFPFLKLPANITTLNKPLTREFDRLFFPYKGVMIPVEGHVYKAFLTSVEGKEWSLPYFEKTYREQIIAAGGVLIFSGKVAPSELNRIKDEASYFGEEGSIDYANTLVRVYAIRRKTGDHVFIQFSGYSSGGSIQILQKEASK
;
A
#
# COMPACT_ATOMS: atom_id res chain seq x y z
N MET A 1 -29.45 43.37 49.31
CA MET A 1 -28.88 43.86 50.59
C MET A 1 -27.48 43.30 50.78
N LYS A 2 -26.64 43.94 51.60
CA LYS A 2 -25.28 43.62 52.11
C LYS A 2 -24.82 42.13 52.08
N ILE A 3 -23.53 41.75 52.10
CA ILE A 3 -22.22 42.30 51.63
C ILE A 3 -21.08 41.38 52.15
N LYS A 4 -20.05 41.08 51.33
CA LYS A 4 -18.64 40.67 51.63
C LYS A 4 -18.30 39.65 52.75
N LYS A 5 -17.36 38.75 52.45
CA LYS A 5 -16.05 38.51 53.12
C LYS A 5 -15.30 37.38 52.37
N ALA A 6 -13.97 37.32 52.28
CA ALA A 6 -12.92 38.34 52.38
C ALA A 6 -11.65 37.82 51.66
N VAL A 7 -10.79 38.72 51.19
CA VAL A 7 -9.46 38.37 50.63
C VAL A 7 -8.41 38.56 51.72
N PHE A 8 -7.35 37.75 51.69
CA PHE A 8 -6.07 38.10 52.31
C PHE A 8 -4.92 37.79 51.34
N LEU A 9 -4.06 38.80 51.10
CA LEU A 9 -2.74 38.63 50.48
C LEU A 9 -1.68 38.66 51.58
N ALA A 10 -0.56 37.98 51.33
CA ALA A 10 0.70 38.23 52.02
C ALA A 10 1.83 38.14 50.99
N SER A 11 2.34 39.28 50.55
CA SER A 11 3.56 39.36 49.75
C SER A 11 4.78 39.25 50.67
N ASN A 12 5.86 38.65 50.17
CA ASN A 12 7.21 38.88 50.68
C ASN A 12 8.17 38.96 49.50
N ALA A 13 9.23 39.77 49.61
CA ALA A 13 10.07 40.14 48.47
C ALA A 13 11.55 40.27 48.84
N LEU A 14 12.39 40.03 47.82
CA LEU A 14 13.72 40.60 47.62
C LEU A 14 14.85 40.21 48.59
N LEU A 15 15.90 39.58 48.06
CA LEU A 15 17.27 40.12 48.10
C LEU A 15 18.20 39.39 47.12
N LEU A 16 19.22 40.10 46.62
CA LEU A 16 20.29 39.57 45.77
C LEU A 16 21.53 39.23 46.61
N ALA A 17 22.34 38.27 46.12
CA ALA A 17 23.74 38.09 46.50
C ALA A 17 24.55 37.65 45.27
N THR A 18 25.88 37.80 45.30
CA THR A 18 26.71 37.91 44.08
C THR A 18 28.04 37.16 44.12
N TYR A 19 28.58 36.92 42.92
CA TYR A 19 30.01 36.79 42.57
C TYR A 19 30.64 35.38 42.49
N VAL A 20 31.82 35.31 41.88
CA VAL A 20 32.33 34.17 41.09
C VAL A 20 33.83 33.92 41.28
N HIS A 21 34.22 32.65 41.41
CA HIS A 21 35.49 32.02 40.94
C HIS A 21 35.23 30.49 40.91
N SER A 22 35.29 29.71 39.82
CA SER A 22 36.20 29.56 38.67
C SER A 22 37.21 28.41 38.85
N VAL A 23 37.08 27.38 38.01
CA VAL A 23 38.17 26.45 37.64
C VAL A 23 38.09 26.27 36.13
N GLN A 24 39.22 26.46 35.44
CA GLN A 24 39.34 26.41 33.99
C GLN A 24 39.98 25.08 33.55
N ALA A 25 39.54 24.49 32.44
CA ALA A 25 40.20 23.36 31.78
C ALA A 25 39.95 23.40 30.27
N GLU A 26 40.92 22.92 29.49
CA GLU A 26 41.05 23.19 28.04
C GLU A 26 41.86 22.07 27.34
N GLN A 27 41.73 21.78 26.04
CA GLN A 27 40.84 22.35 25.01
C GLN A 27 39.76 21.29 24.61
N ALA A 28 39.38 20.93 23.37
CA ALA A 28 39.80 21.24 21.99
C ALA A 28 38.58 21.09 21.03
N PRO A 29 38.54 21.77 19.87
CA PRO A 29 37.36 21.80 19.01
C PRO A 29 37.18 20.51 18.19
N PHE A 30 36.19 19.69 18.57
CA PHE A 30 35.75 18.55 17.75
C PHE A 30 34.90 19.03 16.57
N ASN A 31 35.54 19.21 15.41
CA ASN A 31 34.91 19.66 14.17
C ASN A 31 34.12 18.52 13.50
N HIS A 32 32.93 18.22 14.03
CA HIS A 32 32.00 17.27 13.41
C HIS A 32 31.31 17.89 12.19
N THR A 33 31.96 17.77 11.02
CA THR A 33 31.27 17.82 9.73
C THR A 33 30.35 16.60 9.64
N GLU A 34 29.15 16.70 10.22
CA GLU A 34 28.13 15.68 10.07
C GLU A 34 27.66 15.67 8.61
N LEU A 35 28.05 14.62 7.88
CA LEU A 35 27.66 14.44 6.49
C LEU A 35 26.17 14.10 6.45
N VAL A 36 25.33 15.13 6.34
CA VAL A 36 23.89 15.00 6.10
C VAL A 36 23.70 14.36 4.73
N ALA A 37 23.64 13.03 4.72
CA ALA A 37 23.28 12.25 3.55
C ALA A 37 21.82 12.56 3.21
N ASP A 38 21.62 13.32 2.13
CA ASP A 38 20.32 13.66 1.59
C ASP A 38 19.64 12.39 1.05
N HIS A 39 19.00 11.65 1.96
CA HIS A 39 18.20 10.47 1.67
C HIS A 39 16.85 10.85 1.04
N ARG A 40 16.87 11.71 0.01
CA ARG A 40 15.80 11.83 -0.98
C ARG A 40 15.61 10.49 -1.67
N GLN A 41 14.77 9.63 -1.09
CA GLN A 41 14.31 8.41 -1.73
C GLN A 41 13.68 8.78 -3.08
N THR A 42 14.26 8.28 -4.16
CA THR A 42 13.71 8.46 -5.50
C THR A 42 12.37 7.75 -5.59
N VAL A 43 11.31 8.54 -5.75
CA VAL A 43 9.97 8.05 -6.04
C VAL A 43 10.03 7.29 -7.37
N PRO A 44 9.64 6.00 -7.42
CA PRO A 44 9.60 5.28 -8.68
C PRO A 44 8.45 5.77 -9.56
N ASP A 45 8.72 5.86 -10.86
CA ASP A 45 7.74 6.06 -11.94
C ASP A 45 7.10 4.73 -12.41
N SER A 46 7.75 3.61 -12.08
CA SER A 46 7.51 2.30 -12.68
C SER A 46 7.81 1.16 -11.69
N ILE A 47 7.22 -0.02 -11.94
CA ILE A 47 7.54 -1.22 -11.17
C ILE A 47 8.82 -1.84 -11.74
N ASP A 48 9.92 -1.76 -10.98
CA ASP A 48 11.19 -2.42 -11.33
C ASP A 48 11.04 -3.95 -11.23
N LEU A 49 10.95 -4.58 -12.41
CA LEU A 49 10.88 -6.03 -12.59
C LEU A 49 12.25 -6.68 -12.79
N SER A 50 13.36 -5.92 -12.80
CA SER A 50 14.69 -6.46 -13.13
C SER A 50 15.10 -7.60 -12.20
N LYS A 51 14.70 -7.50 -10.93
CA LYS A 51 14.95 -8.43 -9.82
C LYS A 51 13.97 -9.60 -9.74
N ILE A 52 12.95 -9.63 -10.61
CA ILE A 52 11.97 -10.72 -10.67
C ILE A 52 12.42 -11.72 -11.74
N PRO A 53 12.53 -13.02 -11.43
CA PRO A 53 12.84 -14.03 -12.43
C PRO A 53 11.73 -14.12 -13.48
N PHE A 54 12.06 -14.55 -14.70
CA PHE A 54 11.04 -14.87 -15.69
C PHE A 54 10.26 -16.12 -15.25
N SER A 55 8.93 -16.04 -15.25
CA SER A 55 8.08 -17.22 -15.13
C SER A 55 8.12 -18.01 -16.44
N GLU A 56 8.25 -19.33 -16.31
CA GLU A 56 8.14 -20.31 -17.39
C GLU A 56 6.86 -21.15 -17.24
N LYS A 57 5.86 -20.60 -16.53
CA LYS A 57 4.55 -21.22 -16.34
C LYS A 57 3.57 -20.74 -17.41
N GLU A 58 2.85 -21.67 -17.99
CA GLU A 58 1.66 -21.38 -18.79
C GLU A 58 0.54 -20.90 -17.85
N LEU A 59 -0.10 -19.78 -18.21
CA LEU A 59 -1.11 -19.14 -17.38
C LEU A 59 -2.55 -19.55 -17.72
N GLY A 60 -2.75 -20.24 -18.85
CA GLY A 60 -4.08 -20.49 -19.42
C GLY A 60 -4.72 -19.22 -19.98
N GLU A 61 -6.05 -19.21 -20.04
CA GLU A 61 -6.85 -18.08 -20.50
C GLU A 61 -6.94 -16.97 -19.45
N PHE A 62 -7.05 -15.71 -19.89
CA PHE A 62 -7.29 -14.57 -19.02
C PHE A 62 -8.66 -14.73 -18.30
N PRO A 63 -8.78 -14.51 -16.97
CA PRO A 63 -7.86 -13.79 -16.08
C PRO A 63 -6.87 -14.69 -15.30
N PHE A 64 -6.51 -15.85 -15.84
CA PHE A 64 -5.46 -16.79 -15.38
C PHE A 64 -5.69 -17.50 -14.03
N LEU A 65 -6.49 -16.94 -13.13
CA LEU A 65 -6.81 -17.53 -11.83
C LEU A 65 -8.21 -18.15 -11.85
N LYS A 66 -8.37 -19.27 -11.15
CA LYS A 66 -9.66 -19.96 -10.98
C LYS A 66 -10.31 -19.52 -9.68
N LEU A 67 -11.65 -19.44 -9.66
CA LEU A 67 -12.39 -19.23 -8.42
C LEU A 67 -12.15 -20.43 -7.47
N PRO A 68 -11.71 -20.21 -6.21
CA PRO A 68 -11.62 -21.29 -5.21
C PRO A 68 -13.00 -21.87 -4.90
N ALA A 69 -13.08 -23.17 -4.56
CA ALA A 69 -14.34 -23.91 -4.52
C ALA A 69 -15.47 -23.37 -3.61
N ASN A 70 -15.15 -22.56 -2.59
CA ASN A 70 -16.12 -21.92 -1.70
C ASN A 70 -16.31 -20.42 -1.97
N ILE A 71 -15.71 -19.86 -3.04
CA ILE A 71 -15.67 -18.42 -3.34
C ILE A 71 -16.30 -18.18 -4.71
N THR A 72 -17.12 -17.14 -4.82
CA THR A 72 -17.76 -16.69 -6.06
C THR A 72 -17.64 -15.19 -6.23
N THR A 73 -17.97 -14.68 -7.42
CA THR A 73 -18.06 -13.25 -7.71
C THR A 73 -19.38 -12.70 -7.18
N LEU A 74 -19.33 -11.59 -6.43
CA LEU A 74 -20.53 -10.96 -5.85
C LEU A 74 -21.44 -10.36 -6.92
N ASN A 75 -20.82 -9.68 -7.90
CA ASN A 75 -21.46 -9.09 -9.07
C ASN A 75 -20.90 -9.73 -10.35
N LYS A 76 -21.38 -9.32 -11.53
CA LYS A 76 -20.69 -9.59 -12.80
C LYS A 76 -19.31 -8.90 -12.77
N PRO A 77 -18.20 -9.63 -13.00
CA PRO A 77 -16.88 -9.01 -13.12
C PRO A 77 -16.80 -7.98 -14.24
N LEU A 78 -15.94 -6.99 -14.02
CA LEU A 78 -15.60 -5.96 -14.98
C LEU A 78 -14.33 -6.36 -15.75
N THR A 79 -14.47 -6.50 -17.07
CA THR A 79 -13.36 -6.81 -17.99
C THR A 79 -13.26 -5.70 -19.05
N ARG A 80 -12.05 -5.27 -19.38
CA ARG A 80 -11.74 -4.27 -20.41
C ARG A 80 -10.46 -4.67 -21.14
N GLU A 81 -10.49 -4.71 -22.48
CA GLU A 81 -9.33 -5.08 -23.32
C GLU A 81 -8.13 -4.12 -23.17
N PHE A 82 -8.41 -2.85 -22.91
CA PHE A 82 -7.40 -1.83 -22.58
C PHE A 82 -7.98 -0.88 -21.53
N ASP A 83 -7.35 -0.83 -20.35
CA ASP A 83 -7.64 0.12 -19.27
C ASP A 83 -6.41 0.28 -18.34
N ARG A 84 -6.48 1.21 -17.39
CA ARG A 84 -5.43 1.51 -16.42
C ARG A 84 -5.78 1.04 -15.01
N LEU A 85 -4.87 0.30 -14.37
CA LEU A 85 -4.90 0.06 -12.92
C LEU A 85 -3.74 0.75 -12.21
N PHE A 86 -3.96 1.17 -10.97
CA PHE A 86 -2.92 1.69 -10.09
C PHE A 86 -2.52 0.62 -9.07
N PHE A 87 -1.22 0.34 -8.98
CA PHE A 87 -0.65 -0.69 -8.12
C PHE A 87 0.30 -0.07 -7.08
N PRO A 88 0.14 -0.33 -5.77
CA PRO A 88 1.07 0.15 -4.77
C PRO A 88 2.44 -0.53 -4.87
N TYR A 89 3.51 0.26 -4.92
CA TYR A 89 4.89 -0.18 -5.02
C TYR A 89 5.84 0.85 -4.38
N LYS A 90 6.70 0.40 -3.45
CA LYS A 90 7.69 1.23 -2.73
C LYS A 90 7.14 2.54 -2.13
N GLY A 91 5.85 2.58 -1.75
CA GLY A 91 5.20 3.72 -1.10
C GLY A 91 4.36 4.62 -2.00
N VAL A 92 4.37 4.41 -3.33
CA VAL A 92 3.53 5.14 -4.29
C VAL A 92 2.66 4.20 -5.13
N MET A 93 1.64 4.75 -5.77
CA MET A 93 0.72 4.06 -6.66
C MET A 93 1.16 4.23 -8.10
N ILE A 94 1.67 3.16 -8.72
CA ILE A 94 2.16 3.15 -10.10
C ILE A 94 1.00 2.83 -11.06
N PRO A 95 0.69 3.68 -12.05
CA PRO A 95 -0.23 3.33 -13.13
C PRO A 95 0.39 2.29 -14.06
N VAL A 96 -0.39 1.28 -14.43
CA VAL A 96 -0.04 0.28 -15.46
C VAL A 96 -1.26 0.09 -16.37
N GLU A 97 -1.02 -0.11 -17.66
CA GLU A 97 -2.06 -0.20 -18.69
C GLU A 97 -2.01 -1.55 -19.42
N GLY A 98 -3.18 -2.04 -19.84
CA GLY A 98 -3.35 -3.31 -20.56
C GLY A 98 -4.76 -3.91 -20.40
N HIS A 99 -4.90 -5.21 -20.64
CA HIS A 99 -6.17 -5.92 -20.47
C HIS A 99 -6.44 -6.12 -18.97
N VAL A 100 -7.58 -5.61 -18.49
CA VAL A 100 -7.98 -5.52 -17.08
C VAL A 100 -9.16 -6.44 -16.76
N TYR A 101 -9.09 -7.13 -15.63
CA TYR A 101 -10.17 -7.85 -14.95
C TYR A 101 -10.29 -7.39 -13.51
N LYS A 102 -11.52 -7.17 -13.02
CA LYS A 102 -11.81 -6.74 -11.65
C LYS A 102 -13.08 -7.43 -11.16
N ALA A 103 -13.09 -7.90 -9.91
CA ALA A 103 -14.28 -8.47 -9.28
C ALA A 103 -14.32 -8.26 -7.77
N PHE A 104 -15.50 -7.95 -7.24
CA PHE A 104 -15.82 -8.25 -5.84
C PHE A 104 -16.07 -9.75 -5.67
N LEU A 105 -15.61 -10.30 -4.54
CA LEU A 105 -15.63 -11.72 -4.21
C LEU A 105 -16.32 -11.95 -2.87
N THR A 106 -17.11 -13.02 -2.79
CA THR A 106 -17.89 -13.45 -1.62
C THR A 106 -17.86 -14.97 -1.50
N SER A 107 -18.43 -15.54 -0.44
CA SER A 107 -18.62 -17.00 -0.36
C SER A 107 -19.77 -17.47 -1.27
N VAL A 108 -19.68 -18.72 -1.73
CA VAL A 108 -20.80 -19.41 -2.40
C VAL A 108 -21.98 -19.53 -1.43
N GLU A 109 -23.22 -19.52 -1.95
CA GLU A 109 -24.43 -19.70 -1.14
C GLU A 109 -24.34 -20.98 -0.27
N GLY A 110 -24.73 -20.87 1.00
CA GLY A 110 -24.58 -21.95 1.98
C GLY A 110 -23.13 -22.26 2.40
N LYS A 111 -22.15 -21.40 2.05
CA LYS A 111 -20.77 -21.44 2.58
C LYS A 111 -20.47 -20.18 3.39
N GLU A 112 -19.72 -20.36 4.48
CA GLU A 112 -19.18 -19.25 5.26
C GLU A 112 -17.96 -18.62 4.56
N TRP A 113 -17.83 -17.30 4.68
CA TRP A 113 -16.63 -16.60 4.24
C TRP A 113 -15.47 -16.88 5.20
N SER A 114 -14.28 -17.13 4.65
CA SER A 114 -13.06 -17.33 5.43
C SER A 114 -11.91 -16.54 4.80
N LEU A 115 -11.59 -15.40 5.40
CA LEU A 115 -10.49 -14.53 4.97
C LEU A 115 -9.15 -15.29 4.89
N PRO A 116 -8.75 -16.14 5.86
CA PRO A 116 -7.53 -16.94 5.74
C PRO A 116 -7.57 -17.93 4.57
N TYR A 117 -8.73 -18.52 4.23
CA TYR A 117 -8.87 -19.42 3.09
C TYR A 117 -8.74 -18.66 1.76
N PHE A 118 -9.40 -17.50 1.64
CA PHE A 118 -9.26 -16.59 0.49
C PHE A 118 -7.79 -16.20 0.27
N GLU A 119 -7.13 -15.65 1.29
CA GLU A 119 -5.73 -15.23 1.18
C GLU A 119 -4.78 -16.39 0.89
N LYS A 120 -5.01 -17.57 1.49
CA LYS A 120 -4.23 -18.79 1.25
C LYS A 120 -4.35 -19.25 -0.20
N THR A 121 -5.58 -19.40 -0.70
CA THR A 121 -5.85 -19.99 -2.02
C THR A 121 -5.42 -19.08 -3.17
N TYR A 122 -5.69 -17.77 -3.10
CA TYR A 122 -5.22 -16.86 -4.14
C TYR A 122 -3.69 -16.73 -4.15
N ARG A 123 -3.04 -16.60 -2.98
CA ARG A 123 -1.56 -16.63 -2.89
C ARG A 123 -0.98 -17.90 -3.52
N GLU A 124 -1.57 -19.06 -3.27
CA GLU A 124 -1.06 -20.34 -3.78
C GLU A 124 -1.25 -20.50 -5.29
N GLN A 125 -2.38 -20.07 -5.85
CA GLN A 125 -2.57 -20.02 -7.30
C GLN A 125 -1.57 -19.06 -7.98
N ILE A 126 -1.38 -17.87 -7.42
CA ILE A 126 -0.48 -16.86 -7.98
C ILE A 126 0.99 -17.33 -7.92
N ILE A 127 1.42 -17.97 -6.83
CA ILE A 127 2.76 -18.55 -6.73
C ILE A 127 2.93 -19.73 -7.70
N ALA A 128 1.91 -20.58 -7.87
CA ALA A 128 1.94 -21.68 -8.85
C ALA A 128 2.08 -21.18 -10.30
N ALA A 129 1.51 -20.02 -10.62
CA ALA A 129 1.67 -19.28 -11.87
C ALA A 129 3.03 -18.55 -12.02
N GLY A 130 3.92 -18.64 -11.01
CA GLY A 130 5.22 -17.97 -10.99
C GLY A 130 5.16 -16.48 -10.62
N GLY A 131 4.12 -16.05 -9.92
CA GLY A 131 3.98 -14.68 -9.41
C GLY A 131 4.81 -14.43 -8.15
N VAL A 132 5.56 -13.34 -8.17
CA VAL A 132 6.40 -12.88 -7.03
C VAL A 132 5.72 -11.70 -6.34
N LEU A 133 5.66 -11.75 -5.00
CA LEU A 133 5.11 -10.67 -4.18
C LEU A 133 6.01 -9.43 -4.27
N ILE A 134 5.45 -8.29 -4.69
CA ILE A 134 6.17 -7.00 -4.83
C ILE A 134 5.71 -5.93 -3.84
N PHE A 135 4.52 -6.08 -3.26
CA PHE A 135 4.00 -5.22 -2.20
C PHE A 135 3.03 -6.00 -1.30
N SER A 136 3.04 -5.69 0.00
CA SER A 136 2.07 -6.17 0.97
C SER A 136 1.89 -5.11 2.06
N GLY A 137 0.76 -4.41 2.08
CA GLY A 137 0.54 -3.31 3.02
C GLY A 137 -0.77 -2.56 2.82
N LYS A 138 -0.90 -1.45 3.55
CA LYS A 138 -1.90 -0.40 3.31
C LYS A 138 -1.25 0.75 2.53
N VAL A 139 -2.03 1.52 1.80
CA VAL A 139 -1.57 2.73 1.10
C VAL A 139 -1.85 3.95 1.96
N ALA A 140 -0.91 4.89 2.01
CA ALA A 140 -1.06 6.12 2.78
C ALA A 140 -2.18 7.00 2.18
N PRO A 141 -3.08 7.59 3.00
CA PRO A 141 -4.12 8.50 2.49
C PRO A 141 -3.58 9.70 1.70
N SER A 142 -2.35 10.16 2.01
CA SER A 142 -1.65 11.20 1.25
C SER A 142 -1.39 10.79 -0.21
N GLU A 143 -1.04 9.53 -0.45
CA GLU A 143 -0.78 9.01 -1.81
C GLU A 143 -2.08 8.75 -2.57
N LEU A 144 -3.12 8.23 -1.89
CA LEU A 144 -4.46 8.09 -2.50
C LEU A 144 -5.03 9.46 -2.89
N ASN A 145 -4.80 10.49 -2.07
CA ASN A 145 -5.13 11.88 -2.41
C ASN A 145 -4.27 12.48 -3.54
N ARG A 146 -3.05 11.96 -3.77
CA ARG A 146 -2.18 12.40 -4.88
C ARG A 146 -2.73 11.92 -6.23
N ILE A 147 -3.11 10.65 -6.33
CA ILE A 147 -3.59 10.05 -7.58
C ILE A 147 -5.09 10.25 -7.85
N LYS A 148 -5.87 10.82 -6.91
CA LYS A 148 -7.35 10.88 -6.99
C LYS A 148 -7.90 11.39 -8.33
N ASP A 149 -7.20 12.35 -8.96
CA ASP A 149 -7.62 13.00 -10.21
C ASP A 149 -7.09 12.23 -11.45
N GLU A 150 -6.06 11.38 -11.29
CA GLU A 150 -5.59 10.42 -12.29
C GLU A 150 -6.43 9.11 -12.27
N ALA A 151 -7.02 8.79 -11.12
CA ALA A 151 -7.64 7.51 -10.79
C ALA A 151 -9.17 7.57 -10.86
N SER A 152 -9.71 8.11 -11.96
CA SER A 152 -11.12 8.46 -12.20
C SER A 152 -12.16 7.34 -11.99
N TYR A 153 -11.71 6.08 -11.87
CA TYR A 153 -12.55 4.90 -11.66
C TYR A 153 -12.44 4.29 -10.25
N PHE A 154 -11.84 4.99 -9.29
CA PHE A 154 -11.85 4.58 -7.89
C PHE A 154 -13.29 4.50 -7.35
N GLY A 155 -13.63 3.35 -6.76
CA GLY A 155 -14.97 3.03 -6.26
C GLY A 155 -15.87 2.22 -7.19
N GLU A 156 -15.47 1.94 -8.44
CA GLU A 156 -16.26 1.06 -9.33
C GLU A 156 -16.18 -0.44 -8.95
N GLU A 157 -16.82 -1.31 -9.73
CA GLU A 157 -16.77 -2.78 -9.60
C GLU A 157 -15.34 -3.33 -9.40
N GLY A 158 -15.20 -4.23 -8.43
CA GLY A 158 -13.91 -4.80 -8.03
C GLY A 158 -12.87 -3.80 -7.55
N SER A 159 -13.28 -2.60 -7.08
CA SER A 159 -12.36 -1.67 -6.42
C SER A 159 -11.78 -2.24 -5.11
N ILE A 160 -10.63 -1.73 -4.69
CA ILE A 160 -9.91 -2.14 -3.49
C ILE A 160 -9.91 -0.96 -2.51
N ASP A 161 -10.26 -1.20 -1.24
CA ASP A 161 -10.07 -0.23 -0.17
C ASP A 161 -8.60 -0.26 0.28
N TYR A 162 -7.77 0.48 -0.45
CA TYR A 162 -6.33 0.59 -0.23
C TYR A 162 -5.95 1.19 1.14
N ALA A 163 -6.85 1.93 1.79
CA ALA A 163 -6.59 2.57 3.08
C ALA A 163 -6.87 1.64 4.26
N ASN A 164 -7.98 0.90 4.21
CA ASN A 164 -8.45 0.11 5.34
C ASN A 164 -8.07 -1.37 5.26
N THR A 165 -7.85 -1.93 4.07
CA THR A 165 -7.56 -3.38 3.88
C THR A 165 -6.07 -3.65 3.61
N LEU A 166 -5.62 -4.89 3.88
CA LEU A 166 -4.27 -5.32 3.55
C LEU A 166 -4.21 -5.74 2.07
N VAL A 167 -3.62 -4.89 1.24
CA VAL A 167 -3.46 -5.12 -0.20
C VAL A 167 -2.16 -5.87 -0.44
N ARG A 168 -2.23 -6.94 -1.25
CA ARG A 168 -1.05 -7.68 -1.73
C ARG A 168 -0.97 -7.57 -3.24
N VAL A 169 0.21 -7.21 -3.75
CA VAL A 169 0.48 -7.12 -5.19
C VAL A 169 1.56 -8.13 -5.57
N TYR A 170 1.30 -8.88 -6.63
CA TYR A 170 2.20 -9.83 -7.25
C TYR A 170 2.45 -9.44 -8.71
N ALA A 171 3.65 -9.75 -9.21
CA ALA A 171 3.99 -9.62 -10.62
C ALA A 171 4.50 -10.95 -11.19
N ILE A 172 4.05 -11.29 -12.41
CA ILE A 172 4.52 -12.42 -13.21
C ILE A 172 5.29 -11.83 -14.40
N ARG A 173 6.62 -11.82 -14.32
CA ARG A 173 7.50 -11.36 -15.41
C ARG A 173 7.57 -12.44 -16.49
N ARG A 174 7.31 -12.08 -17.75
CA ARG A 174 7.23 -13.03 -18.89
C ARG A 174 8.18 -12.61 -20.00
N LYS A 175 8.83 -13.58 -20.67
CA LYS A 175 9.83 -13.32 -21.73
C LYS A 175 9.25 -12.56 -22.93
N THR A 176 7.94 -12.69 -23.14
CA THR A 176 7.11 -12.06 -24.17
C THR A 176 6.69 -10.60 -23.89
N GLY A 177 7.14 -9.99 -22.77
CA GLY A 177 6.84 -8.58 -22.45
C GLY A 177 5.44 -8.31 -21.87
N ASP A 178 4.47 -9.17 -22.15
CA ASP A 178 3.08 -9.15 -21.65
C ASP A 178 2.98 -9.61 -20.18
N HIS A 179 3.69 -8.88 -19.33
CA HIS A 179 3.79 -9.11 -17.89
C HIS A 179 2.42 -8.96 -17.21
N VAL A 180 2.15 -9.82 -16.22
CA VAL A 180 0.86 -9.82 -15.51
C VAL A 180 1.05 -9.27 -14.10
N PHE A 181 0.18 -8.36 -13.70
CA PHE A 181 0.11 -7.80 -12.35
C PHE A 181 -1.22 -8.22 -11.70
N ILE A 182 -1.15 -8.68 -10.46
CA ILE A 182 -2.30 -9.22 -9.72
C ILE A 182 -2.30 -8.55 -8.36
N GLN A 183 -3.40 -7.88 -8.00
CA GLN A 183 -3.59 -7.33 -6.67
C GLN A 183 -4.91 -7.78 -6.05
N PHE A 184 -4.88 -8.12 -4.77
CA PHE A 184 -6.07 -8.50 -4.04
C PHE A 184 -6.04 -8.00 -2.59
N SER A 185 -7.24 -7.82 -2.04
CA SER A 185 -7.48 -7.51 -0.64
C SER A 185 -8.66 -8.32 -0.12
N GLY A 186 -8.68 -8.58 1.19
CA GLY A 186 -9.78 -9.27 1.85
C GLY A 186 -10.20 -8.54 3.12
N TYR A 187 -11.46 -8.73 3.48
CA TYR A 187 -12.10 -8.18 4.67
C TYR A 187 -13.01 -9.25 5.32
N SER A 188 -13.78 -8.87 6.34
CA SER A 188 -14.55 -9.80 7.19
C SER A 188 -15.71 -10.51 6.50
N SER A 189 -16.18 -10.01 5.35
CA SER A 189 -17.38 -10.48 4.63
C SER A 189 -17.17 -10.72 3.14
N GLY A 190 -15.94 -10.61 2.64
CA GLY A 190 -15.61 -10.72 1.22
C GLY A 190 -14.20 -10.23 0.90
N GLY A 191 -13.93 -10.01 -0.38
CA GLY A 191 -12.68 -9.45 -0.87
C GLY A 191 -12.81 -8.84 -2.25
N SER A 192 -11.71 -8.30 -2.75
CA SER A 192 -11.60 -7.75 -4.10
C SER A 192 -10.36 -8.30 -4.78
N ILE A 193 -10.46 -8.58 -6.08
CA ILE A 193 -9.31 -8.92 -6.92
C ILE A 193 -9.29 -8.07 -8.18
N GLN A 194 -8.08 -7.68 -8.59
CA GLN A 194 -7.80 -6.99 -9.85
C GLN A 194 -6.59 -7.63 -10.52
N ILE A 195 -6.68 -7.83 -11.83
CA ILE A 195 -5.67 -8.49 -12.66
C ILE A 195 -5.48 -7.65 -13.92
N LEU A 196 -4.23 -7.37 -14.27
CA LEU A 196 -3.86 -6.68 -15.50
C LEU A 196 -2.79 -7.47 -16.25
N GLN A 197 -3.03 -7.75 -17.53
CA GLN A 197 -1.99 -8.21 -18.47
C GLN A 197 -1.55 -7.01 -19.31
N LYS A 198 -0.28 -6.64 -19.24
CA LYS A 198 0.29 -5.63 -20.15
C LYS A 198 0.20 -6.11 -21.61
N GLU A 199 0.08 -5.17 -22.53
CA GLU A 199 0.42 -5.45 -23.93
C GLU A 199 1.87 -5.98 -24.03
N ALA A 200 2.13 -6.87 -24.99
CA ALA A 200 3.47 -7.34 -25.30
C ALA A 200 4.32 -6.19 -25.84
N SER A 201 5.55 -6.03 -25.31
CA SER A 201 6.55 -5.16 -25.93
C SER A 201 6.86 -5.65 -27.34
N LYS A 202 6.69 -4.77 -28.32
CA LYS A 202 7.09 -4.98 -29.72
C LYS A 202 8.60 -4.82 -29.90
#